data_AF-A0A842N592-F1
#
_entry.id   AF-A0A842N592-F1
#
_cell.length_a   1.000
_cell.length_b   1.000
_cell.length_c   1.000
_cell.angle_alpha   90.00
_cell.angle_beta   90.00
_cell.angle_gamma   90.00
#
_symmetry.space_group_name_H-M   'P 1'
#
loop_
_entity.id
_entity.type
_entity.pdbx_description
1 polymer ?
#
loop_
_entity_poly.entity_id
_entity_poly.type
_entity_poly.pdbx_seq_one_letter_code
_entity_poly.pdbx_strand_id
1 'polypeptide(L)'
;NVGLIERTGGDFYFYEDGVTPAVGRLVEAVDKERLAIAKKLGVNVLPDPELGMIQGYQTENNYDTSYQKAPGYEGIKAQSSLDYRYFNEDVGYGLVFMSGLGAQIGVPTPHMGSIITIVSTLMQRDYRKEQKRTMKTLGLAGKSVEDLKKLLS
;
A
#
# COMPACT_ATOMS: atom_id res chain seq x y z
N ASN A 1 13.02 5.99 -2.94
CA ASN A 1 12.91 6.23 -4.40
C ASN A 1 12.72 7.70 -4.77
N VAL A 2 12.03 8.54 -3.98
CA VAL A 2 11.69 9.92 -4.40
C VAL A 2 12.85 10.76 -4.91
N GLY A 3 13.96 10.83 -4.18
CA GLY A 3 15.14 11.58 -4.64
C GLY A 3 15.84 10.98 -5.86
N LEU A 4 15.67 9.66 -6.12
CA LEU A 4 16.22 9.03 -7.32
C LEU A 4 15.37 9.38 -8.54
N ILE A 5 14.04 9.36 -8.40
CA ILE A 5 13.10 9.79 -9.45
C ILE A 5 13.37 11.23 -9.87
N GLU A 6 13.46 12.17 -8.93
CA GLU A 6 13.70 13.58 -9.25
C GLU A 6 15.08 13.82 -9.90
N ARG A 7 16.09 13.05 -9.50
CA ARG A 7 17.46 13.19 -10.02
C ARG A 7 17.64 12.58 -11.41
N THR A 8 17.02 11.42 -11.67
CA THR A 8 17.27 10.66 -12.90
C THR A 8 16.12 10.72 -13.90
N GLY A 9 14.99 11.34 -13.55
CA GLY A 9 13.79 11.31 -14.39
C GLY A 9 13.23 9.89 -14.56
N GLY A 10 13.40 9.04 -13.55
CA GLY A 10 12.91 7.65 -13.56
C GLY A 10 13.86 6.64 -14.22
N ASP A 11 15.09 7.04 -14.59
CA ASP A 11 16.06 6.14 -15.22
C ASP A 11 16.76 5.21 -14.21
N PHE A 12 15.98 4.34 -13.59
CA PHE A 12 16.39 3.22 -12.74
C PHE A 12 15.24 2.19 -12.70
N TYR A 13 15.52 0.96 -12.30
CA TYR A 13 14.52 -0.09 -12.24
C TYR A 13 13.74 -0.03 -10.94
N PHE A 14 12.41 0.11 -11.03
CA PHE A 14 11.55 0.42 -9.90
C PHE A 14 11.60 -0.64 -8.80
N TYR A 15 11.57 -1.92 -9.20
CA TYR A 15 11.62 -3.04 -8.27
C TYR A 15 13.06 -3.48 -8.01
N GLU A 16 13.87 -3.65 -9.06
CA GLU A 16 15.23 -4.18 -8.97
C GLU A 16 16.17 -3.26 -8.18
N ASP A 17 16.10 -1.94 -8.40
CA ASP A 17 16.92 -0.97 -7.65
C ASP A 17 16.16 -0.37 -6.47
N GLY A 18 14.83 -0.30 -6.56
CA GLY A 18 13.99 0.46 -5.64
C GLY A 18 13.46 -0.32 -4.44
N VAL A 19 13.44 -1.66 -4.47
CA VAL A 19 12.99 -2.49 -3.34
C VAL A 19 14.17 -3.23 -2.72
N THR A 20 14.91 -2.50 -1.88
CA THR A 20 16.01 -3.05 -1.08
C THR A 20 15.50 -3.74 0.20
N PRO A 21 16.32 -4.52 0.91
CA PRO A 21 15.94 -5.20 2.16
C PRO A 21 15.22 -4.31 3.20
N ALA A 22 15.65 -3.05 3.33
CA ALA A 22 15.03 -2.11 4.25
C ALA A 22 13.66 -1.63 3.77
N VAL A 23 13.48 -1.44 2.46
CA VAL A 23 12.18 -1.14 1.85
C VAL A 23 11.25 -2.34 1.99
N GLY A 24 11.76 -3.56 1.79
CA GLY A 24 11.07 -4.81 2.04
C GLY A 24 10.45 -4.90 3.44
N ARG A 25 11.21 -4.56 4.49
CA ARG A 25 10.69 -4.49 5.87
C ARG A 25 9.55 -3.48 6.03
N LEU A 26 9.58 -2.36 5.32
CA LEU A 26 8.48 -1.39 5.33
C LEU A 26 7.24 -1.93 4.61
N VAL A 27 7.42 -2.60 3.47
CA VAL A 27 6.33 -3.27 2.74
C VAL A 27 5.67 -4.33 3.62
N GLU A 28 6.47 -5.18 4.28
CA GLU A 28 5.98 -6.19 5.22
C GLU A 28 5.15 -5.58 6.36
N ALA A 29 5.61 -4.45 6.93
CA ALA A 29 4.91 -3.79 8.02
C ALA A 29 3.54 -3.25 7.60
N VAL A 30 3.44 -2.69 6.39
CA VAL A 30 2.16 -2.26 5.80
C VAL A 30 1.27 -3.45 5.48
N ASP A 31 1.83 -4.53 4.94
CA ASP A 31 1.05 -5.73 4.63
C ASP A 31 0.47 -6.36 5.90
N LYS A 32 1.23 -6.41 7.00
CA LYS A 32 0.74 -6.87 8.31
C LYS A 32 -0.47 -6.06 8.80
N GLU A 33 -0.51 -4.75 8.56
CA GLU A 33 -1.67 -3.91 8.86
C GLU A 33 -2.89 -4.26 7.99
N ARG A 34 -2.68 -4.52 6.69
CA ARG A 34 -3.72 -4.99 5.76
C ARG A 34 -4.29 -6.35 6.20
N LEU A 35 -3.41 -7.31 6.53
CA LEU A 35 -3.79 -8.63 7.04
C LEU A 35 -4.57 -8.52 8.35
N ALA A 36 -4.18 -7.63 9.26
CA ALA A 36 -4.89 -7.40 10.52
C ALA A 36 -6.31 -6.86 10.31
N ILE A 37 -6.49 -5.92 9.35
CA ILE A 37 -7.81 -5.42 8.95
C ILE A 37 -8.67 -6.56 8.39
N ALA A 38 -8.13 -7.34 7.46
CA ALA A 38 -8.86 -8.45 6.85
C ALA A 38 -9.27 -9.50 7.89
N LYS A 39 -8.35 -9.87 8.79
CA LYS A 39 -8.64 -10.78 9.91
C LYS A 39 -9.77 -10.25 10.81
N LYS A 40 -9.77 -8.96 11.13
CA LYS A 40 -10.84 -8.34 11.94
C LYS A 40 -12.20 -8.43 11.24
N LEU A 41 -12.20 -8.30 9.91
CA LEU A 41 -13.37 -8.45 9.04
C LEU A 41 -13.69 -9.90 8.68
N GLY A 42 -12.97 -10.90 9.20
CA GLY A 42 -13.21 -12.31 8.88
C GLY A 42 -12.96 -12.69 7.41
N VAL A 43 -12.23 -11.86 6.66
CA VAL A 43 -11.86 -12.15 5.27
C VAL A 43 -10.50 -12.82 5.24
N ASN A 44 -10.39 -13.94 4.52
CA ASN A 44 -9.11 -14.57 4.26
C ASN A 44 -8.42 -13.86 3.09
N VAL A 45 -7.23 -13.32 3.34
CA VAL A 45 -6.37 -12.71 2.32
C VAL A 45 -4.96 -13.24 2.51
N LEU A 46 -4.26 -13.46 1.40
CA LEU A 46 -2.88 -13.95 1.43
C LEU A 46 -1.90 -12.80 1.69
N PRO A 47 -0.75 -13.07 2.34
CA PRO A 47 0.40 -12.16 2.34
C PRO A 47 0.84 -11.81 0.91
N ASP A 48 1.40 -10.61 0.72
CA ASP A 48 1.71 -10.11 -0.62
C ASP A 48 2.65 -11.02 -1.44
N PRO A 49 3.79 -11.51 -0.91
CA PRO A 49 4.69 -12.39 -1.67
C PRO A 49 4.05 -13.73 -2.03
N GLU A 50 3.16 -14.27 -1.19
CA GLU A 50 2.42 -15.49 -1.48
C GLU A 50 1.45 -15.26 -2.65
N LEU A 51 0.73 -14.13 -2.64
CA LEU A 51 -0.15 -13.76 -3.74
C LEU A 51 0.64 -13.56 -5.04
N GLY A 52 1.77 -12.86 -4.99
CA GLY A 52 2.61 -12.62 -6.15
C GLY A 52 3.21 -13.89 -6.75
N MET A 53 3.49 -14.90 -5.93
CA MET A 53 3.86 -16.23 -6.42
C MET A 53 2.72 -16.93 -7.17
N ILE A 54 1.50 -16.89 -6.65
CA ILE A 54 0.32 -17.46 -7.32
C ILE A 54 0.03 -16.76 -8.64
N GLN A 55 0.26 -15.44 -8.70
CA GLN A 55 0.10 -14.64 -9.91
C GLN A 55 1.24 -14.83 -10.93
N GLY A 56 2.33 -15.50 -10.55
CA GLY A 56 3.50 -15.72 -11.40
C GLY A 56 4.44 -14.52 -11.51
N TYR A 57 4.28 -13.49 -10.67
CA TYR A 57 5.19 -12.34 -10.64
C TYR A 57 6.47 -12.65 -9.86
N GLN A 58 6.32 -13.31 -8.70
CA GLN A 58 7.39 -13.61 -7.75
C GLN A 58 7.69 -15.12 -7.73
N THR A 59 8.90 -15.47 -7.34
CA THR A 59 9.33 -16.89 -7.17
C THR A 59 9.74 -17.21 -5.74
N GLU A 60 9.78 -16.21 -4.85
CA GLU A 60 10.20 -16.36 -3.47
C GLU A 60 9.14 -15.79 -2.51
N ASN A 61 8.84 -16.51 -1.44
CA ASN A 61 7.88 -16.07 -0.42
C ASN A 61 8.60 -15.33 0.72
N ASN A 62 9.09 -14.12 0.44
CA ASN A 62 9.70 -13.22 1.43
C ASN A 62 9.46 -11.77 1.01
N TYR A 63 9.80 -10.79 1.86
CA TYR A 63 9.74 -9.35 1.50
C TYR A 63 11.12 -8.76 1.19
N ASP A 64 12.17 -9.54 1.38
CA ASP A 64 13.56 -9.08 1.34
C ASP A 64 14.08 -8.96 -0.09
N THR A 65 14.01 -10.06 -0.85
CA THR A 65 14.56 -10.19 -2.21
C THR A 65 13.50 -10.47 -3.26
N SER A 66 12.30 -10.89 -2.86
CA SER A 66 11.26 -11.37 -3.78
C SER A 66 10.83 -10.34 -4.83
N TYR A 67 10.75 -9.05 -4.48
CA TYR A 67 10.42 -7.99 -5.43
C TYR A 67 11.57 -7.68 -6.36
N GLN A 68 12.79 -7.57 -5.82
CA GLN A 68 13.98 -7.24 -6.60
C GLN A 68 14.33 -8.34 -7.62
N LYS A 69 14.08 -9.61 -7.29
CA LYS A 69 14.41 -10.76 -8.14
C LYS A 69 13.21 -11.32 -8.90
N ALA A 70 12.05 -10.69 -8.78
CA ALA A 70 10.82 -11.19 -9.39
C ALA A 70 10.91 -11.10 -10.92
N PRO A 71 10.79 -12.22 -11.64
CA PRO A 71 10.81 -12.19 -13.11
C PRO A 71 9.65 -11.37 -13.68
N GLY A 72 8.52 -11.30 -12.97
CA GLY A 72 7.38 -10.48 -13.38
C GLY A 72 7.59 -8.97 -13.25
N TYR A 73 8.68 -8.54 -12.60
CA TYR A 73 9.03 -7.12 -12.40
C TYR A 73 10.33 -6.71 -13.10
N GLU A 74 10.98 -7.63 -13.81
CA GLU A 74 12.23 -7.40 -14.52
C GLU A 74 12.09 -6.27 -15.53
N GLY A 75 13.02 -5.31 -15.49
CA GLY A 75 13.11 -4.24 -16.48
C GLY A 75 12.07 -3.12 -16.32
N ILE A 76 11.19 -3.18 -15.33
CA ILE A 76 10.20 -2.11 -15.09
C ILE A 76 10.94 -0.86 -14.59
N LYS A 77 11.02 0.17 -15.44
CA LYS A 77 11.56 1.48 -15.07
C LYS A 77 10.63 2.23 -14.13
N ALA A 78 11.21 3.05 -13.27
CA ALA A 78 10.45 3.97 -12.43
C ALA A 78 9.77 5.06 -13.28
N GLN A 79 8.69 5.63 -12.74
CA GLN A 79 8.05 6.79 -13.32
C GLN A 79 9.00 8.00 -13.35
N SER A 80 8.79 8.90 -14.30
CA SER A 80 9.68 10.05 -14.51
C SER A 80 9.43 11.24 -13.57
N SER A 81 8.32 11.24 -12.82
CA SER A 81 8.00 12.29 -11.85
C SER A 81 7.20 11.75 -10.67
N LEU A 82 7.19 12.50 -9.56
CA LEU A 82 6.40 12.14 -8.38
C LEU A 82 4.90 12.35 -8.57
N ASP A 83 4.51 13.31 -9.42
CA ASP A 83 3.11 13.50 -9.80
C ASP A 83 2.68 12.43 -10.81
N TYR A 84 2.49 11.24 -10.26
CA TYR A 84 2.09 10.05 -10.96
C TYR A 84 1.03 9.32 -10.13
N ARG A 85 0.42 8.29 -10.72
CA ARG A 85 -0.68 7.60 -10.07
C ARG A 85 -0.31 6.93 -8.75
N TYR A 86 0.95 6.52 -8.53
CA TYR A 86 1.32 5.78 -7.33
C TYR A 86 1.02 6.54 -6.02
N PHE A 87 1.40 7.80 -5.91
CA PHE A 87 1.04 8.57 -4.71
C PHE A 87 -0.42 9.01 -4.71
N ASN A 88 -0.92 9.49 -5.85
CA ASN A 88 -2.28 10.02 -5.94
C ASN A 88 -3.35 8.94 -5.72
N GLU A 89 -3.17 7.73 -6.24
CA GLU A 89 -4.09 6.60 -6.12
C GLU A 89 -3.80 5.77 -4.86
N ASP A 90 -2.58 5.24 -4.71
CA ASP A 90 -2.30 4.26 -3.65
C ASP A 90 -2.31 4.93 -2.27
N VAL A 91 -1.80 6.15 -2.14
CA VAL A 91 -1.87 6.90 -0.86
C VAL A 91 -3.20 7.63 -0.73
N GLY A 92 -3.56 8.44 -1.74
CA GLY A 92 -4.73 9.32 -1.68
C GLY A 92 -6.08 8.58 -1.59
N TYR A 93 -6.19 7.39 -2.17
CA TYR A 93 -7.39 6.56 -2.08
C TYR A 93 -7.16 5.28 -1.28
N GLY A 94 -6.07 4.56 -1.52
CA GLY A 94 -5.82 3.26 -0.89
C GLY A 94 -5.53 3.36 0.61
N LEU A 95 -4.38 3.93 0.97
CA LEU A 95 -3.92 3.99 2.36
C LEU A 95 -4.83 4.86 3.23
N VAL A 96 -5.31 6.00 2.72
CA VAL A 96 -6.26 6.84 3.45
C VAL A 96 -7.54 6.06 3.78
N PHE A 97 -8.12 5.33 2.82
CA PHE A 97 -9.28 4.49 3.07
C PHE A 97 -8.98 3.40 4.09
N MET A 98 -7.89 2.64 3.91
CA MET A 98 -7.53 1.52 4.78
C MET A 98 -7.23 1.98 6.21
N SER A 99 -6.55 3.11 6.38
CA SER A 99 -6.27 3.70 7.69
C SER A 99 -7.56 4.15 8.38
N GLY A 100 -8.49 4.78 7.64
CA GLY A 100 -9.82 5.15 8.14
C GLY A 100 -10.68 3.94 8.53
N LEU A 101 -10.67 2.88 7.71
CA LEU A 101 -11.34 1.62 8.01
C LEU A 101 -10.76 0.98 9.27
N GLY A 102 -9.43 0.89 9.37
CA GLY A 102 -8.72 0.38 10.53
C GLY A 102 -9.13 1.12 11.81
N ALA A 103 -9.16 2.45 11.79
CA ALA A 103 -9.61 3.26 12.91
C ALA A 103 -11.07 2.95 13.31
N GLN A 104 -11.98 2.81 12.34
CA GLN A 104 -13.39 2.48 12.62
C GLN A 104 -13.57 1.11 13.29
N ILE A 105 -12.77 0.11 12.91
CA ILE A 105 -12.88 -1.27 13.43
C ILE A 105 -11.91 -1.58 14.58
N GLY A 106 -11.16 -0.57 15.06
CA GLY A 106 -10.22 -0.71 16.17
C GLY A 106 -8.94 -1.49 15.83
N VAL A 107 -8.46 -1.39 14.60
CA VAL A 107 -7.18 -1.95 14.13
C VAL A 107 -6.19 -0.81 13.90
N PRO A 108 -5.09 -0.73 14.68
CA PRO A 108 -4.05 0.28 14.47
C PRO A 108 -3.36 0.13 13.10
N THR A 109 -3.10 1.26 12.44
CA THR A 109 -2.39 1.34 11.15
C THR A 109 -1.24 2.37 11.15
N PRO A 110 -0.30 2.30 12.12
CA PRO A 110 0.74 3.32 12.28
C PRO A 110 1.67 3.49 11.06
N HIS A 111 1.97 2.41 10.32
CA HIS A 111 2.86 2.48 9.15
C HIS A 111 2.13 3.12 7.96
N MET A 112 0.90 2.69 7.65
CA MET A 112 0.07 3.37 6.65
C MET A 112 -0.11 4.86 7.01
N GLY A 113 -0.41 5.16 8.27
CA GLY A 113 -0.53 6.53 8.76
C GLY A 113 0.74 7.37 8.57
N SER A 114 1.90 6.79 8.86
CA SER A 114 3.19 7.47 8.69
C SER A 114 3.51 7.73 7.22
N ILE A 115 3.26 6.75 6.34
CA ILE A 115 3.44 6.91 4.89
C ILE A 115 2.55 8.01 4.34
N ILE A 116 1.27 8.06 4.73
CA ILE A 116 0.37 9.14 4.30
C ILE A 116 0.94 10.51 4.69
N THR A 117 1.46 10.67 5.91
CA THR A 117 2.05 11.93 6.38
C THR A 117 3.30 12.32 5.57
N ILE A 118 4.21 11.38 5.35
CA ILE A 118 5.42 11.61 4.57
C ILE A 118 5.06 11.99 3.13
N VAL A 119 4.21 11.21 2.47
CA VAL A 119 3.83 11.45 1.07
C VAL A 119 3.04 12.75 0.92
N SER A 120 2.20 13.11 1.89
CA SER A 120 1.54 14.43 1.91
C SER A 120 2.55 15.59 1.92
N THR A 121 3.65 15.43 2.68
CA THR A 121 4.73 16.42 2.72
C THR A 121 5.47 16.49 1.38
N LEU A 122 5.84 15.33 0.82
CA LEU A 122 6.58 15.23 -0.44
C LEU A 122 5.79 15.82 -1.62
N MET A 123 4.48 15.57 -1.65
CA MET A 123 3.60 16.05 -2.70
C MET A 123 3.03 17.46 -2.44
N GLN A 124 3.31 18.06 -1.28
CA GLN A 124 2.71 19.32 -0.83
C GLN A 124 1.17 19.31 -0.88
N ARG A 125 0.57 18.17 -0.54
CA ARG A 125 -0.88 17.92 -0.63
C ARG A 125 -1.38 17.23 0.62
N ASP A 126 -2.52 17.67 1.14
CA ASP A 126 -3.12 17.06 2.32
C ASP A 126 -4.05 15.92 1.90
N TYR A 127 -3.48 14.72 1.65
CA TYR A 127 -4.26 13.57 1.20
C TYR A 127 -5.37 13.16 2.18
N ARG A 128 -5.23 13.47 3.47
CA ARG A 128 -6.28 13.22 4.46
C ARG A 128 -7.45 14.19 4.29
N LYS A 129 -7.21 15.45 3.94
CA LYS A 129 -8.28 16.41 3.65
C LYS A 129 -8.89 16.21 2.27
N GLU A 130 -8.09 15.83 1.28
CA GLU A 130 -8.53 15.61 -0.11
C GLU A 130 -9.27 14.28 -0.32
N GLN A 131 -9.37 13.45 0.71
CA GLN A 131 -9.94 12.11 0.66
C GLN A 131 -11.32 12.07 -0.01
N LYS A 132 -11.43 11.26 -1.07
CA LYS A 132 -12.69 11.01 -1.79
C LYS A 132 -13.29 9.65 -1.46
N ARG A 133 -12.45 8.64 -1.23
CA ARG A 133 -12.86 7.28 -0.85
C ARG A 133 -12.67 7.08 0.65
N THR A 134 -13.77 7.12 1.39
CA THR A 134 -13.80 7.02 2.86
C THR A 134 -14.97 6.15 3.28
N MET A 135 -14.96 5.67 4.53
CA MET A 135 -16.13 4.99 5.10
C MET A 135 -17.39 5.86 5.01
N LYS A 136 -17.28 7.18 5.20
CA LYS A 136 -18.41 8.10 5.09
C LYS A 136 -18.93 8.22 3.67
N THR A 137 -18.06 8.48 2.70
CA THR A 137 -18.47 8.69 1.29
C THR A 137 -18.99 7.42 0.63
N LEU A 138 -18.63 6.24 1.15
CA LEU A 138 -19.20 4.95 0.74
C LEU A 138 -20.47 4.55 1.50
N GLY A 139 -20.98 5.37 2.43
CA GLY A 139 -22.17 5.03 3.23
C GLY A 139 -21.94 3.93 4.27
N LEU A 140 -20.68 3.70 4.66
CA LEU A 140 -20.24 2.65 5.58
C LEU A 140 -19.84 3.19 6.97
N ALA A 141 -19.85 4.50 7.17
CA ALA A 141 -19.48 5.10 8.46
C ALA A 141 -20.40 4.62 9.59
N GLY A 142 -19.81 4.32 10.74
CA GLY A 142 -20.52 3.87 11.94
C GLY A 142 -21.04 2.42 11.89
N LYS A 143 -20.92 1.73 10.75
CA LYS A 143 -21.21 0.29 10.67
C LYS A 143 -20.27 -0.49 11.58
N SER A 144 -20.83 -1.42 12.34
CA SER A 144 -20.07 -2.33 13.18
C SER A 144 -19.27 -3.32 12.31
N VAL A 145 -18.29 -4.00 12.91
CA VAL A 145 -17.55 -5.09 12.24
C VAL A 145 -18.50 -6.14 11.69
N GLU A 146 -19.58 -6.46 12.40
CA GLU A 146 -20.55 -7.48 11.97
C GLU A 146 -21.43 -6.99 10.82
N ASP A 147 -21.76 -5.70 10.77
CA ASP A 147 -22.46 -5.11 9.62
C ASP A 147 -21.58 -5.12 8.37
N LEU A 148 -20.28 -4.85 8.52
CA LEU A 148 -19.32 -4.86 7.42
C LEU A 148 -19.08 -6.28 6.91
N LYS A 149 -18.98 -7.27 7.79
CA LYS A 149 -18.88 -8.70 7.41
C LYS A 149 -20.04 -9.16 6.54
N LYS A 150 -21.28 -8.77 6.88
CA LYS A 150 -22.47 -9.12 6.08
C LYS A 150 -22.46 -8.54 4.66
N LEU A 151 -21.67 -7.49 4.41
CA LEU A 151 -21.50 -6.91 3.08
C LEU A 151 -20.40 -7.60 2.26
N LEU A 152 -19.54 -8.39 2.91
CA LEU A 152 -18.39 -9.05 2.31
C LEU A 152 -18.63 -10.55 2.04
N SER A 153 -19.71 -11.10 2.59
CA SER A 153 -20.24 -12.45 2.34
C SER A 153 -21.14 -12.47 1.11
#